data_AF-A0A547PAN1-F1
#
_entry.id   AF-A0A547PAN1-F1
#
_cell.length_a   1.000
_cell.length_b   1.000
_cell.length_c   1.000
_cell.angle_alpha   90.00
_cell.angle_beta   90.00
_cell.angle_gamma   90.00
#
_symmetry.space_group_name_H-M   'P 1'
#
loop_
_entity.id
_entity.type
_entity.pdbx_description
1 polymer ?
#
loop_
_entity_poly.entity_id
_entity_poly.type
_entity_poly.pdbx_seq_one_letter_code
_entity_poly.pdbx_strand_id
1 'polypeptide(L)'
;MDAANRDCAAIAALTEESDAKLNKLAIAMNRDDRLDLTYDGKPGLLRNATECGMFSQSGDFELVCQWDFGNDPGAASALFSAYRIRIAKCLAVPFLKQESGSDDETAAPERYRADIEHPDNSETTIKFALRETNYGETPRFVVHFDVSRSD
;
A
#
# COMPACT_ATOMS: atom_id res chain seq x y z
N MET A 1 18.51 2.16 13.85
CA MET A 1 17.74 1.72 12.67
C MET A 1 17.83 2.80 11.61
N ASP A 2 18.37 2.49 10.43
CA ASP A 2 18.41 3.45 9.32
C ASP A 2 17.04 3.57 8.62
N ALA A 3 16.94 4.39 7.57
CA ALA A 3 15.69 4.58 6.83
C ALA A 3 15.25 3.34 6.01
N ALA A 4 16.17 2.62 5.37
CA ALA A 4 15.84 1.41 4.61
C ALA A 4 15.34 0.28 5.53
N ASN A 5 15.96 0.14 6.70
CA ASN A 5 15.50 -0.81 7.73
C ASN A 5 14.14 -0.39 8.32
N ARG A 6 13.79 0.90 8.31
CA ARG A 6 12.45 1.39 8.71
C ARG A 6 11.40 1.14 7.65
N ASP A 7 11.73 1.40 6.39
CA ASP A 7 10.83 1.16 5.26
C ASP A 7 10.36 -0.30 5.26
N CYS A 8 11.29 -1.25 5.41
CA CYS A 8 10.93 -2.65 5.49
C CYS A 8 10.33 -3.07 6.84
N ALA A 9 10.59 -2.37 7.94
CA ALA A 9 9.95 -2.70 9.23
C ALA A 9 8.43 -2.46 9.19
N ALA A 10 7.97 -1.38 8.55
CA ALA A 10 6.54 -1.12 8.40
C ALA A 10 5.87 -2.15 7.48
N ILE A 11 6.49 -2.48 6.34
CA ILE A 11 5.98 -3.52 5.43
C ILE A 11 5.98 -4.88 6.11
N ALA A 12 7.05 -5.26 6.82
CA ALA A 12 7.11 -6.51 7.56
C ALA A 12 6.01 -6.62 8.63
N ALA A 13 5.74 -5.52 9.36
CA ALA A 13 4.66 -5.50 10.34
C ALA A 13 3.28 -5.71 9.70
N LEU A 14 3.05 -5.19 8.50
CA LEU A 14 1.81 -5.38 7.73
C LEU A 14 1.64 -6.82 7.23
N THR A 15 2.75 -7.54 7.04
CA THR A 15 2.75 -8.90 6.49
C THR A 15 2.99 -9.98 7.54
N GLU A 16 2.93 -9.64 8.82
CA GLU A 16 3.15 -10.60 9.89
C GLU A 16 1.84 -11.17 10.42
N GLU A 17 1.88 -12.45 10.81
CA GLU A 17 0.79 -13.15 11.47
C GLU A 17 0.37 -12.45 12.78
N SER A 18 1.33 -11.89 13.53
CA SER A 18 1.07 -11.37 14.87
C SER A 18 0.61 -9.91 14.91
N ASP A 19 -0.55 -9.69 15.55
CA ASP A 19 -1.09 -8.36 15.86
C ASP A 19 -0.16 -7.49 16.73
N ALA A 20 0.80 -8.09 17.43
CA ALA A 20 1.73 -7.35 18.29
C ALA A 20 2.56 -6.32 17.49
N LYS A 21 2.83 -6.58 16.20
CA LYS A 21 3.52 -5.62 15.34
C LYS A 21 2.57 -4.63 14.67
N LEU A 22 1.32 -5.03 14.41
CA LEU A 22 0.28 -4.11 13.93
C LEU A 22 0.03 -2.97 14.93
N ASN A 23 0.10 -3.24 16.23
CA ASN A 23 -0.03 -2.22 17.29
C ASN A 23 1.06 -1.12 17.26
N LYS A 24 2.14 -1.32 16.50
CA LYS A 24 3.20 -0.30 16.30
C LYS A 24 2.96 0.54 15.07
N LEU A 25 1.99 0.17 14.22
CA LEU A 25 1.60 0.94 13.06
C LEU A 25 0.64 2.05 13.49
N ALA A 26 0.81 3.21 12.88
CA ALA A 26 -0.09 4.33 13.07
C ALA A 26 -0.09 5.20 11.81
N ILE A 27 -1.21 5.86 11.54
CA ILE A 27 -1.32 6.87 10.49
C ILE A 27 -1.21 8.24 11.16
N ALA A 28 -0.27 9.07 10.71
CA ALA A 28 -0.04 10.40 11.25
C ALA A 28 -0.06 11.46 10.14
N MET A 29 -0.67 12.62 10.42
CA MET A 29 -0.57 13.77 9.55
C MET A 29 0.82 14.41 9.67
N ASN A 30 1.43 14.71 8.52
CA ASN A 30 2.74 15.32 8.43
C ASN A 30 2.64 16.84 8.19
N ARG A 31 3.80 17.51 8.03
CA ARG A 31 3.86 18.98 7.91
C ARG A 31 3.29 19.53 6.61
N ASP A 32 3.09 18.69 5.61
CA ASP A 32 2.53 19.04 4.30
C ASP A 32 1.02 18.74 4.25
N ASP A 33 0.38 18.54 5.41
CA ASP A 33 -1.02 18.11 5.56
C ASP A 33 -1.34 16.81 4.82
N ARG A 34 -0.35 15.91 4.73
CA ARG A 34 -0.48 14.57 4.15
C ARG A 34 -0.32 13.48 5.20
N LEU A 35 -0.71 12.26 4.86
CA LEU A 35 -0.70 11.12 5.77
C LEU A 35 0.54 10.25 5.56
N ASP A 36 1.26 9.98 6.64
CA ASP A 36 2.38 9.04 6.68
C ASP A 36 1.97 7.79 7.46
N LEU A 37 2.24 6.60 6.91
CA LEU A 37 2.28 5.39 7.71
C LEU A 37 3.56 5.42 8.55
N THR A 38 3.38 5.28 9.86
CA THR A 38 4.46 5.25 10.84
C THR A 38 4.58 3.87 11.44
N TYR A 39 5.80 3.50 11.82
CA TYR A 39 6.09 2.32 12.62
C TYR A 39 6.89 2.77 13.84
N ASP A 40 6.38 2.50 15.04
CA ASP A 40 6.98 2.91 16.31
C ASP A 40 7.24 4.43 16.37
N GLY A 41 6.23 5.20 15.95
CA GLY A 41 6.25 6.67 15.95
C GLY A 41 7.18 7.32 14.92
N LYS A 42 7.76 6.54 13.98
CA LYS A 42 8.66 7.05 12.95
C LYS A 42 8.07 6.81 11.56
N PRO A 43 8.20 7.78 10.62
CA PRO A 43 7.74 7.58 9.24
C PRO A 43 8.41 6.37 8.58
N GLY A 44 7.61 5.52 7.95
CA GLY A 44 8.04 4.39 7.14
C GLY A 44 8.10 4.72 5.65
N LEU A 45 7.89 3.70 4.81
CA LEU A 45 7.96 3.81 3.35
C LEU A 45 6.80 4.63 2.75
N LEU A 46 5.58 4.36 3.22
CA LEU A 46 4.35 4.94 2.68
C LEU A 46 4.14 6.32 3.31
N ARG A 47 4.46 7.37 2.55
CA ARG A 47 4.46 8.75 3.03
C ARG A 47 3.75 9.67 2.07
N ASN A 48 3.29 10.79 2.58
CA ASN A 48 2.61 11.83 1.81
C ASN A 48 1.33 11.35 1.10
N ALA A 49 0.62 10.36 1.66
CA ALA A 49 -0.65 9.90 1.12
C ALA A 49 -1.71 11.01 1.22
N THR A 50 -2.56 11.10 0.21
CA THR A 50 -3.71 12.01 0.22
C THR A 50 -4.81 11.48 1.14
N GLU A 51 -4.98 10.17 1.15
CA GLU A 51 -5.86 9.45 2.07
C GLU A 51 -5.15 8.21 2.57
N CYS A 52 -5.28 7.88 3.85
CA CYS A 52 -4.90 6.58 4.35
C CYS A 52 -5.75 6.22 5.58
N GLY A 53 -6.24 4.99 5.61
CA GLY A 53 -7.08 4.44 6.67
C GLY A 53 -6.64 3.03 7.05
N MET A 54 -6.78 2.71 8.33
CA MET A 54 -6.45 1.40 8.89
C MET A 54 -7.63 0.93 9.72
N PHE A 55 -8.08 -0.28 9.43
CA PHE A 55 -9.24 -0.92 10.04
C PHE A 55 -8.83 -2.29 10.56
N SER A 56 -9.32 -2.64 11.75
CA SER A 56 -9.14 -3.98 12.30
C SER A 56 -10.40 -4.38 13.05
N GLN A 57 -10.94 -5.54 12.71
CA GLN A 57 -12.11 -6.11 13.38
C GLN A 57 -11.98 -7.63 13.41
N SER A 58 -11.97 -8.20 14.62
CA SER A 58 -12.15 -9.64 14.87
C SER A 58 -11.40 -10.59 13.92
N GLY A 59 -10.06 -10.51 13.86
CA GLY A 59 -9.21 -11.35 13.00
C GLY A 59 -8.78 -10.65 11.71
N ASP A 60 -9.68 -9.83 11.15
CA ASP A 60 -9.44 -9.09 9.93
C ASP A 60 -8.63 -7.81 10.18
N PHE A 61 -7.77 -7.50 9.21
CA PHE A 61 -6.99 -6.26 9.15
C PHE A 61 -7.03 -5.71 7.73
N GLU A 62 -7.23 -4.39 7.60
CA GLU A 62 -7.17 -3.69 6.34
C GLU A 62 -6.40 -2.37 6.49
N LEU A 63 -5.45 -2.11 5.59
CA LEU A 63 -4.80 -0.82 5.42
C LEU A 63 -5.00 -0.38 3.96
N VAL A 64 -5.56 0.81 3.76
CA VAL A 64 -5.70 1.41 2.44
C VAL A 64 -5.05 2.79 2.46
N CYS A 65 -4.02 3.01 1.63
CA CYS A 65 -3.44 4.32 1.37
C CYS A 65 -3.58 4.69 -0.12
N GLN A 66 -3.79 5.97 -0.40
CA GLN A 66 -3.95 6.51 -1.74
C GLN A 66 -3.14 7.80 -1.93
N TRP A 67 -2.63 8.00 -3.15
CA TRP A 67 -2.01 9.24 -3.60
C TRP A 67 -2.70 9.72 -4.87
N ASP A 68 -3.45 10.80 -4.75
CA ASP A 68 -4.12 11.46 -5.88
C ASP A 68 -3.22 12.53 -6.50
N PHE A 69 -2.91 12.36 -7.78
CA PHE A 69 -2.05 13.25 -8.56
C PHE A 69 -2.83 14.17 -9.51
N GLY A 70 -4.17 14.15 -9.47
CA GLY A 70 -5.00 14.82 -10.47
C GLY A 70 -4.62 14.36 -11.88
N ASN A 71 -4.55 15.30 -12.82
CA ASN A 71 -4.15 15.02 -14.20
C ASN A 71 -2.61 15.07 -14.40
N ASP A 72 -1.85 14.43 -13.52
CA ASP A 72 -0.39 14.30 -13.62
C ASP A 72 0.05 12.82 -13.67
N PRO A 73 0.00 12.19 -14.85
CA PRO A 73 0.41 10.80 -15.01
C PRO A 73 1.92 10.59 -14.78
N GLY A 74 2.73 11.63 -15.00
CA GLY A 74 4.18 11.56 -14.84
C GLY A 74 4.58 11.41 -13.38
N ALA A 75 4.02 12.26 -12.51
CA ALA A 75 4.24 12.18 -11.07
C ALA A 75 3.69 10.87 -10.48
N ALA A 76 2.50 10.44 -10.91
CA ALA A 76 1.89 9.19 -10.46
C ALA A 76 2.76 7.97 -10.84
N SER A 77 3.21 7.89 -12.09
CA SER A 77 4.09 6.82 -12.57
C SER A 77 5.46 6.80 -11.86
N ALA A 78 6.02 7.98 -11.57
CA ALA A 78 7.28 8.10 -10.84
C ALA A 78 7.17 7.58 -9.39
N LEU A 79 6.11 7.97 -8.67
CA LEU A 79 5.86 7.45 -7.32
C LEU A 79 5.63 5.93 -7.36
N PHE A 80 4.75 5.47 -8.25
CA PHE A 80 4.42 4.06 -8.41
C PHE A 80 5.67 3.21 -8.65
N SER A 81 6.51 3.61 -9.60
CA SER A 81 7.76 2.90 -9.92
C SER A 81 8.71 2.84 -8.73
N ALA A 82 8.88 3.95 -8.01
CA ALA A 82 9.75 4.03 -6.84
C ALA A 82 9.26 3.16 -5.68
N TYR A 83 7.96 3.21 -5.39
CA TYR A 83 7.36 2.45 -4.29
C TYR A 83 7.31 0.96 -4.60
N ARG A 84 6.92 0.57 -5.82
CA ARG A 84 6.92 -0.82 -6.26
C ARG A 84 8.27 -1.49 -6.01
N ILE A 85 9.37 -0.84 -6.39
CA ILE A 85 10.73 -1.37 -6.20
C ILE A 85 11.07 -1.54 -4.72
N ARG A 86 10.65 -0.60 -3.88
CA ARG A 86 10.94 -0.64 -2.43
C ARG A 86 10.08 -1.67 -1.70
N ILE A 87 8.78 -1.74 -2.01
CA ILE A 87 7.87 -2.76 -1.50
C ILE A 87 8.41 -4.15 -1.85
N ALA A 88 8.73 -4.40 -3.13
CA ALA A 88 9.26 -5.69 -3.58
C ALA A 88 10.55 -6.11 -2.85
N LYS A 89 11.39 -5.17 -2.42
CA LYS A 89 12.60 -5.46 -1.64
C LYS A 89 12.34 -5.85 -0.18
N CYS A 90 11.20 -5.46 0.36
CA CYS A 90 10.82 -5.74 1.74
C CYS A 90 10.02 -7.03 1.89
N LEU A 91 9.52 -7.60 0.78
CA LEU A 91 8.73 -8.82 0.78
C LEU A 91 9.62 -10.07 0.66
N ALA A 92 9.26 -11.10 1.41
CA ALA A 92 9.88 -12.43 1.29
C ALA A 92 9.30 -13.24 0.12
N VAL A 93 8.11 -12.86 -0.38
CA VAL A 93 7.43 -13.49 -1.50
C VAL A 93 7.51 -12.64 -2.77
N PRO A 94 7.33 -13.24 -3.97
CA PRO A 94 7.32 -12.48 -5.21
C PRO A 94 6.20 -11.43 -5.27
N PHE A 95 6.54 -10.20 -5.65
CA PHE A 95 5.56 -9.15 -5.94
C PHE A 95 5.29 -9.08 -7.44
N LEU A 96 4.24 -9.77 -7.88
CA LEU A 96 4.01 -10.07 -9.28
C LEU A 96 3.08 -9.06 -9.93
N LYS A 97 3.40 -8.69 -11.18
CA LYS A 97 2.50 -7.89 -12.01
C LYS A 97 1.25 -8.73 -12.31
N GLN A 98 0.08 -8.17 -12.05
CA GLN A 98 -1.19 -8.77 -12.43
C GLN A 98 -1.53 -8.35 -13.86
N GLU A 99 -1.93 -9.30 -14.70
CA GLU A 99 -2.50 -8.96 -16.01
C GLU A 99 -3.89 -8.37 -15.79
N SER A 100 -4.23 -7.31 -16.53
CA SER A 100 -5.53 -6.67 -16.43
C SER A 100 -6.62 -7.66 -16.83
N GLY A 101 -7.44 -8.10 -15.87
CA GLY A 101 -8.66 -8.87 -16.15
C GLY A 101 -9.65 -8.02 -16.97
N SER A 102 -10.35 -8.65 -17.90
CA SER A 102 -11.20 -8.01 -18.92
C SER A 102 -12.47 -7.34 -18.40
N ASP A 103 -12.83 -7.51 -17.12
CA ASP A 103 -14.22 -7.32 -16.68
C ASP A 103 -14.42 -6.20 -15.63
N ASP A 104 -13.41 -5.40 -15.33
CA ASP A 104 -13.52 -4.31 -14.34
C ASP A 104 -13.38 -2.93 -15.02
N GLU A 105 -14.45 -2.14 -15.04
CA GLU A 105 -14.61 -0.83 -15.72
C GLU A 105 -13.62 0.28 -15.29
N THR A 106 -12.61 -0.04 -14.49
CA THR A 106 -11.44 0.81 -14.22
C THR A 106 -10.16 0.02 -14.39
N ALA A 107 -9.82 -0.32 -15.64
CA ALA A 107 -8.56 -0.96 -15.98
C ALA A 107 -7.40 -0.10 -15.44
N ALA A 108 -6.78 -0.56 -14.34
CA ALA A 108 -5.62 0.15 -13.82
C ALA A 108 -4.46 -0.19 -14.76
N PRO A 109 -3.74 0.79 -15.32
CA PRO A 109 -2.66 0.54 -16.27
C PRO A 109 -1.58 -0.40 -15.71
N GLU A 110 -1.34 -0.38 -14.39
CA GLU A 110 -0.40 -1.28 -13.74
C GLU A 110 -0.90 -1.72 -12.35
N ARG A 111 -0.83 -3.03 -12.08
CA ARG A 111 -1.22 -3.65 -10.80
C ARG A 111 -0.18 -4.68 -10.39
N TYR A 112 0.15 -4.72 -9.11
CA TYR A 112 1.02 -5.70 -8.49
C TYR A 112 0.34 -6.33 -7.29
N ARG A 113 0.59 -7.62 -7.09
CA ARG A 113 0.04 -8.40 -5.99
C ARG A 113 1.10 -9.30 -5.38
N ALA A 114 1.06 -9.46 -4.07
CA ALA A 114 1.74 -10.50 -3.33
C ALA A 114 0.76 -11.11 -2.34
N ASP A 115 0.76 -12.44 -2.27
CA ASP A 115 -0.06 -13.22 -1.34
C ASP A 115 0.88 -13.98 -0.40
N ILE A 116 0.58 -13.94 0.89
CA ILE A 116 1.40 -14.49 1.96
C ILE A 116 0.50 -15.40 2.78
N GLU A 117 0.75 -16.71 2.68
CA GLU A 117 0.10 -17.72 3.51
C GLU A 117 0.78 -17.77 4.89
N HIS A 118 -0.02 -17.74 5.94
CA HIS A 118 0.43 -17.87 7.32
C HIS A 118 0.23 -19.29 7.86
N PRO A 119 0.98 -19.72 8.89
CA PRO A 119 0.83 -21.04 9.50
C PRO A 119 -0.55 -21.35 10.09
N ASP A 120 -1.33 -20.32 10.45
CA ASP A 120 -2.70 -20.43 10.95
C ASP A 120 -3.75 -20.58 9.83
N ASN A 121 -3.31 -20.63 8.57
CA ASN A 121 -4.10 -20.63 7.33
C ASN A 121 -4.76 -19.29 6.98
N SER A 122 -4.46 -18.21 7.70
CA SER A 122 -4.81 -16.86 7.24
C SER A 122 -3.96 -16.48 6.03
N GLU A 123 -4.50 -15.59 5.19
CA GLU A 123 -3.78 -15.03 4.05
C GLU A 123 -3.63 -13.51 4.23
N THR A 124 -2.43 -12.99 4.02
CA THR A 124 -2.22 -11.55 3.82
C THR A 124 -1.98 -11.26 2.34
N THR A 125 -2.85 -10.45 1.76
CA THR A 125 -2.72 -9.96 0.40
C THR A 125 -2.25 -8.51 0.41
N ILE A 126 -1.22 -8.22 -0.39
CA ILE A 126 -0.78 -6.85 -0.69
C ILE A 126 -1.14 -6.55 -2.14
N LYS A 127 -1.82 -5.44 -2.38
CA LYS A 127 -2.12 -4.90 -3.72
C LYS A 127 -1.52 -3.51 -3.87
N PHE A 128 -0.91 -3.26 -5.02
CA PHE A 128 -0.41 -1.94 -5.38
C PHE A 128 -0.76 -1.63 -6.82
N ALA A 129 -1.46 -0.53 -7.06
CA ALA A 129 -1.98 -0.21 -8.38
C ALA A 129 -1.81 1.27 -8.71
N LEU A 130 -1.47 1.56 -9.97
CA LEU A 130 -1.66 2.88 -10.56
C LEU A 130 -2.96 2.82 -11.36
N ARG A 131 -3.94 3.64 -11.00
CA ARG A 131 -5.26 3.73 -11.63
C ARG A 131 -5.41 5.06 -12.36
N GLU A 132 -6.07 5.01 -13.50
CA GLU A 132 -6.67 6.18 -14.13
C GLU A 132 -8.16 6.14 -13.83
N THR A 133 -8.70 7.22 -13.31
CA THR A 133 -10.12 7.35 -12.92
C THR A 133 -10.70 8.58 -13.59
N ASN A 134 -11.91 8.45 -14.14
CA ASN A 134 -12.59 9.57 -14.79
C ASN A 134 -13.55 10.21 -13.79
N TYR A 135 -13.13 11.31 -13.15
CA TYR A 135 -14.03 12.16 -12.38
C TYR A 135 -14.52 13.31 -13.27
N GLY A 136 -15.64 13.09 -13.96
CA GLY A 136 -16.14 14.01 -14.97
C GLY A 136 -15.31 13.95 -16.26
N GLU A 137 -14.93 15.10 -16.82
CA GLU A 137 -14.21 15.18 -18.10
C GLU A 137 -12.67 15.14 -17.96
N THR A 138 -12.13 15.24 -16.74
CA THR A 138 -10.68 15.27 -16.51
C THR A 138 -10.21 13.96 -15.88
N PRO A 139 -9.28 13.23 -16.52
CA PRO A 139 -8.72 12.01 -15.93
C PRO A 139 -7.92 12.37 -14.67
N ARG A 140 -8.00 11.49 -13.67
CA ARG A 140 -7.22 11.55 -12.44
C ARG A 140 -6.41 10.28 -12.26
N PHE A 141 -5.13 10.45 -11.95
CA PHE A 141 -4.20 9.36 -11.71
C PHE A 141 -4.04 9.15 -10.22
N VAL A 142 -4.36 7.94 -9.75
CA VAL A 142 -4.33 7.59 -8.33
C VAL A 142 -3.47 6.35 -8.14
N VAL A 143 -2.50 6.45 -7.22
CA VAL A 143 -1.74 5.29 -6.75
C VAL A 143 -2.42 4.74 -5.50
N HIS A 144 -2.75 3.45 -5.52
CA HIS A 144 -3.36 2.73 -4.40
C HIS A 144 -2.39 1.71 -3.83
N PHE A 145 -2.27 1.67 -2.51
CA PHE A 145 -1.64 0.60 -1.75
C PHE A 145 -2.66 0.04 -0.76
N ASP A 146 -2.82 -1.27 -0.78
CA ASP A 146 -3.81 -2.00 0.01
C ASP A 146 -3.13 -3.24 0.61
N VAL A 147 -3.34 -3.44 1.92
CA VAL A 147 -3.03 -4.69 2.60
C VAL A 147 -4.28 -5.17 3.30
N SER A 148 -4.68 -6.40 3.02
CA SER A 148 -5.78 -7.08 3.68
C SER A 148 -5.30 -8.40 4.26
N ARG A 149 -5.68 -8.70 5.50
CA ARG A 149 -5.57 -10.04 6.09
C ARG A 149 -6.96 -10.55 6.42
N SER A 150 -7.25 -11.77 6.00
CA SER A 150 -8.51 -12.48 6.26
C SER A 150 -8.21 -13.88 6.79
N ASP A 151 -9.02 -14.31 7.77
CA ASP A 151 -9.01 -15.65 8.36
C ASP A 151 -9.79 -16.69 7.53
#